data_AF-A0A2S6U7Z4-F1
#
_entry.id   AF-A0A2S6U7Z4-F1
#
_cell.length_a   1.000
_cell.length_b   1.000
_cell.length_c   1.000
_cell.angle_alpha   90.00
_cell.angle_beta   90.00
_cell.angle_gamma   90.00
#
_symmetry.space_group_name_H-M   'P 1'
#
loop_
_entity.id
_entity.type
_entity.pdbx_description
1 polymer ?
#
loop_
_entity_poly.entity_id
_entity_poly.type
_entity_poly.pdbx_seq_one_letter_code
_entity_poly.pdbx_strand_id
1 'polypeptide(L)'
;MIEVSTCFAKFGTKKNEIRWAIAVFPSHHPKDYMRACVVEEMTQVLGLPNDSNAVKPSIFNDQSHYFELTPHDRLMVKMLYDPRITVGMPRGQAIRSATAFLNELRRR
;
A
#
# COMPACT_ATOMS: atom_id res chain seq x y z
N MET A 1 -8.82 -13.15 -16.92
CA MET A 1 -9.18 -11.74 -16.65
C MET A 1 -10.01 -11.76 -15.39
N ILE A 2 -9.51 -11.16 -14.30
CA ILE A 2 -10.34 -10.95 -13.12
C ILE A 2 -11.09 -9.64 -13.39
N GLU A 3 -12.28 -9.75 -13.96
CA GLU A 3 -13.18 -8.60 -14.11
C GLU A 3 -13.83 -8.33 -12.74
N VAL A 4 -13.81 -7.05 -12.34
CA VAL A 4 -14.33 -6.44 -11.10
C VAL A 4 -13.75 -6.94 -9.77
N SER A 5 -12.82 -6.14 -9.22
CA SER A 5 -12.38 -6.20 -7.81
C SER A 5 -13.61 -6.25 -6.90
N THR A 6 -13.85 -7.41 -6.29
CA THR A 6 -15.02 -7.62 -5.43
C THR A 6 -14.72 -7.16 -3.99
N CYS A 7 -13.48 -6.77 -3.72
CA CYS A 7 -13.03 -6.10 -2.49
C CYS A 7 -12.78 -4.60 -2.75
N PHE A 8 -12.87 -3.79 -1.69
CA PHE A 8 -12.48 -2.38 -1.72
C PHE A 8 -12.13 -1.86 -0.32
N ALA A 9 -11.21 -0.89 -0.27
CA ALA A 9 -10.94 -0.07 0.89
C ALA A 9 -11.40 1.37 0.70
N LYS A 10 -11.86 1.98 1.80
CA LYS A 10 -12.07 3.43 1.91
C LYS A 10 -11.50 3.93 3.21
N PHE A 11 -10.94 5.13 3.18
CA PHE A 11 -10.41 5.77 4.37
C PHE A 11 -10.68 7.27 4.33
N GLY A 12 -10.82 7.86 5.51
CA GLY A 12 -10.98 9.30 5.67
C GLY A 12 -9.68 9.93 6.15
N THR A 13 -9.33 11.08 5.57
CA THR A 13 -8.15 11.83 5.97
C THR A 13 -8.51 13.18 6.57
N LYS A 14 -7.68 13.66 7.51
CA LYS A 14 -7.70 15.02 8.03
C LYS A 14 -6.27 15.51 8.20
N LYS A 15 -5.89 16.62 7.54
CA LYS A 15 -4.51 17.15 7.58
C LYS A 15 -3.43 16.08 7.29
N ASN A 16 -3.61 15.28 6.23
CA ASN A 16 -2.72 14.16 5.83
C ASN A 16 -2.62 12.99 6.83
N GLU A 17 -3.54 12.88 7.79
CA GLU A 17 -3.65 11.75 8.70
C GLU A 17 -4.86 10.90 8.34
N ILE A 18 -4.66 9.58 8.22
CA ILE A 18 -5.75 8.61 8.12
C ILE A 18 -6.44 8.53 9.50
N ARG A 19 -7.73 8.85 9.56
CA ARG A 19 -8.52 8.90 10.80
C ARG A 19 -9.42 7.69 11.00
N TRP A 20 -9.87 7.11 9.91
CA TRP A 20 -10.67 5.90 9.89
C TRP A 20 -10.44 5.20 8.56
N ALA A 21 -10.66 3.89 8.55
CA ALA A 21 -10.62 3.09 7.36
C ALA A 21 -11.66 1.95 7.46
N ILE A 22 -12.16 1.53 6.31
CA ILE A 22 -13.08 0.42 6.14
C ILE A 22 -12.53 -0.39 4.97
N ALA A 23 -12.31 -1.69 5.18
CA ALA A 23 -12.01 -2.64 4.12
C ALA A 23 -13.16 -3.65 4.05
N VAL A 24 -13.67 -3.87 2.83
CA VAL A 24 -14.77 -4.79 2.57
C VAL A 24 -14.26 -5.92 1.70
N PHE A 25 -14.54 -7.14 2.15
CA PHE A 25 -14.16 -8.36 1.44
C PHE A 25 -15.41 -9.13 1.06
N PRO A 26 -15.44 -9.72 -0.13
CA PRO A 26 -16.55 -10.57 -0.55
C PRO A 26 -16.60 -11.85 0.29
N SER A 27 -17.80 -12.39 0.50
CA SER A 27 -17.97 -13.57 1.36
C SER A 27 -17.54 -14.88 0.67
N HIS A 28 -17.49 -14.92 -0.67
CA HIS A 28 -17.26 -16.15 -1.43
C HIS A 28 -16.32 -15.94 -2.63
N HIS A 29 -15.04 -16.24 -2.47
CA HIS A 29 -14.05 -16.36 -3.56
C HIS A 29 -13.02 -17.45 -3.23
N PRO A 30 -12.21 -17.90 -4.21
CA PRO A 30 -11.06 -18.77 -3.96
C PRO A 30 -10.14 -18.20 -2.88
N LYS A 31 -9.53 -19.06 -2.06
CA LYS A 31 -8.69 -18.66 -0.92
C LYS A 31 -7.55 -17.72 -1.30
N ASP A 32 -6.90 -17.97 -2.43
CA ASP A 32 -5.75 -17.15 -2.87
C ASP A 32 -6.21 -15.75 -3.32
N TYR A 33 -7.38 -15.63 -3.94
CA TYR A 33 -7.97 -14.34 -4.28
C TYR A 33 -8.35 -13.55 -3.03
N MET A 34 -9.02 -14.21 -2.08
CA MET A 34 -9.35 -13.60 -0.78
C MET A 34 -8.08 -13.12 -0.06
N ARG A 35 -7.01 -13.91 -0.11
CA ARG A 35 -5.72 -13.56 0.47
C ARG A 35 -5.13 -12.32 -0.19
N ALA A 36 -5.09 -12.26 -1.53
CA ALA A 36 -4.63 -11.08 -2.26
C ALA A 36 -5.42 -9.82 -1.88
N CYS A 37 -6.75 -9.89 -1.93
CA CYS A 37 -7.63 -8.81 -1.50
C CYS A 37 -7.30 -8.35 -0.07
N VAL A 38 -7.18 -9.27 0.89
CA VAL A 38 -6.85 -8.89 2.28
C VAL A 38 -5.49 -8.20 2.35
N VAL A 39 -4.48 -8.67 1.62
CA VAL A 39 -3.15 -8.04 1.64
C VAL A 39 -3.19 -6.65 1.01
N GLU A 40 -3.83 -6.50 -0.14
CA GLU A 40 -3.94 -5.24 -0.89
C GLU A 40 -4.70 -4.19 -0.07
N GLU A 41 -5.95 -4.48 0.29
CA GLU A 41 -6.84 -3.51 0.95
C GLU A 41 -6.32 -3.10 2.33
N MET A 42 -5.74 -4.05 3.08
CA MET A 42 -5.12 -3.74 4.37
C MET A 42 -3.90 -2.83 4.18
N THR A 43 -3.11 -3.03 3.13
CA THR A 43 -1.92 -2.19 2.91
C THR A 43 -2.29 -0.81 2.37
N GLN A 44 -3.36 -0.70 1.57
CA GLN A 44 -3.90 0.58 1.14
C GLN A 44 -4.34 1.44 2.34
N VAL A 45 -5.08 0.86 3.29
CA VAL A 45 -5.54 1.60 4.49
C VAL A 45 -4.43 1.94 5.48
N LEU A 46 -3.28 1.25 5.40
CA LEU A 46 -2.08 1.61 6.16
C LEU A 46 -1.34 2.82 5.58
N GLY A 47 -1.72 3.30 4.39
CA GLY A 47 -1.20 4.54 3.80
C GLY A 47 -0.46 4.37 2.48
N LEU A 48 -0.64 3.24 1.78
CA LEU A 48 -0.23 3.06 0.37
C LEU A 48 -1.46 2.93 -0.55
N PRO A 49 -2.30 3.97 -0.68
CA PRO A 49 -3.65 3.83 -1.26
C PRO A 49 -3.72 3.88 -2.78
N ASN A 50 -2.58 3.99 -3.49
CA ASN A 50 -2.59 4.23 -4.92
C ASN A 50 -2.18 2.98 -5.68
N ASP A 51 -3.03 2.58 -6.62
CA ASP A 51 -2.70 1.56 -7.61
C ASP A 51 -2.06 2.18 -8.86
N SER A 52 -1.17 1.44 -9.51
CA SER A 52 -0.49 1.90 -10.72
C SER A 52 0.05 0.77 -11.58
N ASN A 53 -0.39 0.74 -12.84
CA ASN A 53 0.13 -0.17 -13.87
C ASN A 53 1.63 0.02 -14.16
N ALA A 54 2.21 1.18 -13.78
CA ALA A 54 3.61 1.49 -14.00
C ALA A 54 4.54 0.87 -12.93
N VAL A 55 4.01 0.51 -11.76
CA VAL A 55 4.82 -0.02 -10.66
C VAL A 55 4.95 -1.54 -10.84
N LYS A 56 6.17 -2.01 -11.13
CA LYS A 56 6.46 -3.44 -11.30
C LYS A 56 7.79 -3.78 -10.62
N PRO A 57 7.88 -4.88 -9.85
CA PRO A 57 6.80 -5.75 -9.38
C PRO A 57 6.03 -5.11 -8.20
N SER A 58 4.71 -5.25 -8.13
CA SER A 58 3.89 -4.75 -7.00
C SER A 58 2.52 -5.40 -6.98
N ILE A 59 1.96 -5.62 -5.77
CA ILE A 59 0.55 -6.02 -5.59
C ILE A 59 -0.41 -4.87 -5.95
N PHE A 60 0.03 -3.61 -5.87
CA PHE A 60 -0.75 -2.41 -6.26
C PHE A 60 -0.80 -2.19 -7.77
N ASN A 61 -0.48 -3.22 -8.55
CA ASN A 61 -0.57 -3.17 -10.00
C ASN A 61 -1.75 -4.04 -10.42
N ASP A 62 -2.78 -3.40 -10.98
CA ASP A 62 -4.03 -4.03 -11.40
C ASP A 62 -3.84 -5.15 -12.43
N GLN A 63 -2.69 -5.19 -13.11
CA GLN A 63 -2.32 -6.22 -14.08
C GLN A 63 -1.43 -7.32 -13.49
N SER A 64 -1.13 -7.27 -12.20
CA SER A 64 -0.27 -8.23 -11.54
C SER A 64 -1.03 -9.47 -11.05
N HIS A 65 -0.30 -10.55 -10.84
CA HIS A 65 -0.82 -11.82 -10.31
C HIS A 65 -0.22 -12.15 -8.94
N TYR A 66 0.16 -11.12 -8.15
CA TYR A 66 0.75 -11.33 -6.83
C TYR A 66 -0.34 -11.52 -5.78
N PHE A 67 -0.19 -12.54 -4.94
CA PHE A 67 -1.07 -12.79 -3.80
C PHE A 67 -0.53 -12.22 -2.48
N GLU A 68 0.68 -11.67 -2.51
CA GLU A 68 1.46 -11.25 -1.35
C GLU A 68 2.27 -9.99 -1.66
N LEU A 69 2.65 -9.25 -0.62
CA LEU A 69 3.55 -8.11 -0.76
C LEU A 69 4.87 -8.56 -1.40
N THR A 70 5.20 -7.95 -2.53
CA THR A 70 6.49 -8.13 -3.20
C THR A 70 7.62 -7.48 -2.37
N PRO A 71 8.89 -7.76 -2.67
CA PRO A 71 10.01 -7.05 -2.03
C PRO A 71 9.91 -5.52 -2.18
N HIS A 72 9.38 -5.04 -3.31
CA HIS A 72 9.14 -3.63 -3.57
C HIS A 72 8.08 -3.08 -2.59
N ASP A 73 6.93 -3.75 -2.47
CA ASP A 73 5.84 -3.31 -1.60
C ASP A 73 6.29 -3.27 -0.14
N ARG A 74 7.01 -4.31 0.30
CA ARG A 74 7.58 -4.37 1.66
C ARG A 74 8.54 -3.22 1.91
N LEU A 75 9.32 -2.81 0.91
CA LEU A 75 10.20 -1.66 1.02
C LEU A 75 9.41 -0.35 1.17
N MET A 76 8.34 -0.17 0.39
CA MET A 76 7.47 0.99 0.50
C MET A 76 6.81 1.08 1.88
N VAL A 77 6.31 -0.04 2.42
CA VAL A 77 5.72 -0.09 3.78
C VAL A 77 6.79 0.27 4.82
N LYS A 78 7.98 -0.33 4.75
CA LYS A 78 9.07 0.00 5.69
C LYS A 78 9.46 1.47 5.64
N MET A 79 9.49 2.06 4.45
CA MET A 79 9.80 3.48 4.25
C MET A 79 8.69 4.36 4.81
N LEU A 80 7.42 4.03 4.58
CA LEU A 80 6.26 4.76 5.10
C LEU A 80 6.24 4.80 6.63
N TYR A 81 6.67 3.72 7.28
CA TYR A 81 6.76 3.58 8.74
C TYR A 81 8.16 3.86 9.30
N ASP A 82 9.06 4.48 8.52
CA ASP A 82 10.33 4.96 9.04
C ASP A 82 10.06 6.01 10.14
N PRO A 83 10.77 5.99 11.29
CA PRO A 83 10.51 6.92 12.40
C PRO A 83 10.58 8.42 12.04
N ARG A 84 11.23 8.77 10.94
CA ARG A 84 11.31 10.15 10.41
C ARG A 84 10.05 10.58 9.68
N ILE A 85 9.15 9.66 9.33
CA ILE A 85 7.85 9.95 8.72
C ILE A 85 6.81 9.89 9.84
N THR A 86 6.20 11.04 10.12
CA THR A 86 5.19 11.18 11.15
C THR A 86 3.81 11.37 10.53
N VAL A 87 2.79 10.96 11.28
CA VAL A 87 1.39 11.12 10.89
C VAL A 87 1.07 12.60 10.63
N GLY A 88 0.41 12.89 9.50
CA GLY A 88 0.06 14.27 9.11
C GLY A 88 1.20 15.07 8.48
N MET A 89 2.39 14.48 8.32
CA MET A 89 3.54 15.16 7.72
C MET A 89 3.21 15.69 6.32
N PRO A 90 3.58 16.94 5.98
CA PRO A 90 3.40 17.47 4.63
C PRO A 90 4.13 16.61 3.59
N ARG A 91 3.49 16.35 2.44
CA ARG A 91 4.01 15.50 1.36
C ARG A 91 5.48 15.76 1.03
N GLY A 92 5.88 17.02 0.90
CA GLY A 92 7.26 17.37 0.57
C GLY A 92 8.28 17.00 1.65
N GLN A 93 7.90 17.04 2.94
CA GLN A 93 8.76 16.57 4.03
C GLN A 93 8.84 15.05 4.04
N ALA A 94 7.70 14.36 3.87
CA ALA A 94 7.65 12.90 3.81
C ALA A 94 8.50 12.35 2.65
N ILE A 95 8.44 12.96 1.47
CA ILE A 95 9.27 12.56 0.32
C ILE A 95 10.77 12.71 0.61
N ARG A 96 11.17 13.77 1.34
CA ARG A 96 12.58 13.95 1.73
C ARG A 96 13.04 12.87 2.71
N SER A 97 12.25 12.58 3.75
CA SER A 97 12.53 11.50 4.70
C SER A 97 12.59 10.13 4.01
N ALA A 98 11.63 9.84 3.14
CA ALA A 98 11.60 8.64 2.30
C ALA A 98 12.85 8.50 1.42
N THR A 99 13.28 9.59 0.77
CA THR A 99 14.48 9.61 -0.08
C THR A 99 15.76 9.37 0.74
N ALA A 100 15.83 9.94 1.95
CA ALA A 100 16.94 9.71 2.86
C ALA A 100 17.03 8.24 3.28
N PHE A 101 15.89 7.62 3.64
CA PHE A 101 15.80 6.19 3.94
C PHE A 101 16.29 5.32 2.77
N LEU A 102 15.84 5.58 1.54
CA LEU A 102 16.27 4.84 0.36
C LEU A 102 17.78 4.96 0.11
N ASN A 103 18.34 6.16 0.28
CA ASN A 103 19.77 6.39 0.12
C ASN A 103 20.62 5.64 1.15
N GLU A 104 20.13 5.51 2.39
CA GLU A 104 20.77 4.71 3.44
C GLU A 104 20.72 3.22 3.11
N LEU A 105 19.58 2.73 2.65
CA LEU A 105 19.43 1.33 2.26
C LEU A 105 20.36 0.96 1.10
N ARG A 106 20.49 1.82 0.08
CA ARG A 106 21.38 1.60 -1.08
C ARG A 106 22.86 1.54 -0.71
N ARG A 107 23.25 2.08 0.45
CA ARG A 107 24.64 2.09 0.93
C ARG A 107 25.00 0.85 1.75
N ARG A 108 24.03 -0.02 2.04
CA ARG A 108 24.23 -1.31 2.71
C ARG A 108 24.34 -2.42 1.68
#